data_AF-A0A0F9A7X7-F1
#
_entry.id   AF-A0A0F9A7X7-F1
#
_cell.length_a   1.000
_cell.length_b   1.000
_cell.length_c   1.000
_cell.angle_alpha   90.00
_cell.angle_beta   90.00
_cell.angle_gamma   90.00
#
_symmetry.space_group_name_H-M   'P 1'
#
loop_
_entity.id
_entity.type
_entity.pdbx_description
1 polymer ?
#
loop_
_entity_poly.entity_id
_entity_poly.type
_entity_poly.pdbx_seq_one_letter_code
_entity_poly.pdbx_strand_id
1 'polypeptide(L)' 'NGLRSFTIRRFRLIYRVSSGKIVEIIAIGPRKNVYEETFRLISKKGKK' A
#
# COMPACT_ATOMS: atom_id res chain seq x y z
N ASN A 1 -10.02 8.65 -6.17
CA ASN A 1 -9.78 7.85 -4.95
C ASN A 1 -8.33 7.41 -4.87
N GLY A 2 -7.53 8.11 -4.06
CA GLY A 2 -6.08 7.88 -3.93
C GLY A 2 -5.69 6.84 -2.88
N LEU A 3 -4.39 6.63 -2.74
CA LEU A 3 -3.79 5.80 -1.70
C LEU A 3 -3.88 6.49 -0.33
N ARG A 4 -4.16 5.69 0.69
CA ARG A 4 -4.17 6.07 2.09
C ARG A 4 -3.15 5.23 2.85
N SER A 5 -2.70 5.74 3.99
CA SER A 5 -1.74 5.03 4.83
C SER A 5 -2.13 5.08 6.29
N PHE A 6 -1.90 3.98 6.99
CA PHE A 6 -2.10 3.87 8.44
C PHE A 6 -0.81 3.36 9.10
N THR A 7 -0.42 3.97 10.22
CA THR A 7 0.83 3.64 10.93
C THR A 7 0.52 2.80 12.15
N ILE A 8 1.13 1.62 12.26
CA ILE A 8 0.98 0.69 13.39
C ILE A 8 2.36 0.49 14.00
N ARG A 9 2.70 1.30 15.01
CA ARG A 9 4.04 1.31 15.64
C ARG A 9 5.16 1.45 14.59
N ARG A 10 5.90 0.36 14.30
CA ARG A 10 7.00 0.29 13.31
C ARG A 10 6.54 -0.14 11.91
N PHE A 11 5.27 -0.46 11.74
CA PHE A 11 4.68 -0.94 10.49
C PHE A 11 3.83 0.13 9.81
N ARG A 12 3.67 0.02 8.49
CA ARG A 12 2.76 0.84 7.70
C ARG A 12 1.86 -0.05 6.86
N LEU A 13 0.56 0.25 6.89
CA LEU A 13 -0.47 -0.32 6.03
C LEU A 13 -0.79 0.72 4.95
N ILE A 14 -0.60 0.37 3.68
CA ILE A 14 -1.05 1.15 2.53
C ILE A 14 -2.34 0.53 2.03
N TYR A 15 -3.37 1.33 1.88
CA TYR A 15 -4.68 0.88 1.45
C TYR A 15 -5.35 1.93 0.57
N ARG A 16 -6.41 1.55 -0.13
CA ARG A 16 -7.34 2.51 -0.74
C ARG A 16 -8.76 2.10 -0.43
N VAL A 17 -9.65 3.09 -0.41
CA VAL A 17 -11.09 2.84 -0.29
C VAL A 17 -11.65 2.81 -1.70
N SER A 18 -12.13 1.63 -2.09
CA SER A 18 -12.79 1.43 -3.38
C SER A 18 -14.29 1.72 -3.26
N SER A 19 -14.96 1.82 -4.41
CA SER A 19 -16.42 1.93 -4.46
C SER A 19 -17.06 0.73 -3.74
N GLY A 20 -18.12 0.95 -2.97
CA GLY A 20 -18.78 -0.11 -2.21
C GLY A 20 -18.22 -0.39 -0.82
N LYS A 21 -17.51 0.57 -0.20
CA LYS A 21 -16.94 0.48 1.17
C LYS A 21 -15.90 -0.63 1.35
N ILE A 22 -15.31 -1.11 0.26
CA ILE A 22 -14.25 -2.12 0.32
C ILE A 22 -12.91 -1.43 0.60
N VAL A 23 -12.22 -1.92 1.62
CA VAL A 23 -10.85 -1.51 1.94
C VAL A 23 -9.89 -2.47 1.25
N GLU A 24 -9.24 -1.99 0.19
CA GLU A 24 -8.22 -2.77 -0.50
C GLU A 24 -6.87 -2.52 0.15
N ILE A 25 -6.32 -3.58 0.76
CA ILE A 25 -4.96 -3.57 1.31
C ILE A 25 -3.98 -3.76 0.17
N ILE A 26 -3.08 -2.79 0.00
CA ILE A 26 -2.08 -2.81 -1.07
C ILE A 26 -0.74 -3.30 -0.54
N ALA A 27 -0.38 -2.92 0.68
CA ALA A 27 0.87 -3.38 1.31
C ALA A 27 0.81 -3.26 2.83
N ILE A 28 1.49 -4.18 3.53
CA ILE A 28 1.73 -4.15 4.98
C ILE A 28 3.19 -4.53 5.23
N GLY A 29 3.87 -3.80 6.12
CA GLY A 29 5.22 -4.18 6.52
C GLY A 29 5.93 -3.12 7.35
N PRO A 30 7.21 -3.35 7.71
CA PRO A 30 8.03 -2.39 8.43
C PRO A 30 8.22 -1.10 7.61
N ARG A 31 8.28 0.05 8.28
CA ARG A 31 8.43 1.37 7.62
C ARG A 31 9.66 1.47 6.70
N LYS A 32 10.71 0.72 7.02
CA LYS A 32 11.96 0.62 6.24
C LYS A 32 11.81 -0.22 4.95
N ASN A 33 10.88 -1.18 4.93
CA ASN A 33 10.75 -2.17 3.85
C ASN A 33 9.50 -1.97 2.99
N VAL A 34 8.42 -1.39 3.52
CA VAL A 34 7.15 -1.21 2.80
C VAL A 34 7.32 -0.38 1.54
N TYR A 35 8.16 0.66 1.55
CA TYR A 35 8.33 1.49 0.36
C TYR A 35 9.06 0.76 -0.76
N GLU A 36 10.15 0.05 -0.48
CA GLU A 36 10.88 -0.69 -1.52
C GLU A 36 10.07 -1.84 -2.11
N GLU A 37 9.36 -2.58 -1.25
CA GLU A 37 8.58 -3.74 -1.67
C GLU A 37 7.33 -3.31 -2.45
N THR A 38 6.65 -2.26 -1.98
CA THR A 38 5.49 -1.67 -2.68
C THR A 38 5.92 -0.98 -3.98
N PHE A 39 7.07 -0.29 -4.02
CA PHE A 39 7.60 0.33 -5.23
C PHE A 39 7.95 -0.72 -6.29
N ARG A 40 8.59 -1.83 -5.92
CA ARG A 40 8.87 -2.94 -6.85
C ARG A 40 7.59 -3.55 -7.42
N LEU A 41 6.58 -3.77 -6.59
CA LEU A 41 5.30 -4.34 -7.01
C LEU A 41 4.49 -3.39 -7.91
N ILE A 42 4.43 -2.10 -7.57
CA ILE A 42 3.73 -1.08 -8.37
C ILE A 42 4.48 -0.81 -9.68
N SER A 43 5.82 -0.67 -9.65
CA SER A 43 6.64 -0.43 -10.83
C SER A 43 6.58 -1.57 -11.85
N LYS A 44 6.52 -2.84 -11.38
CA LYS A 44 6.26 -3.98 -12.27
C LYS A 44 4.87 -3.94 -12.90
N LYS A 45 3.87 -3.38 -12.21
CA LYS A 45 2.49 -3.30 -12.71
C LYS A 45 2.24 -2.14 -13.67
N GLY A 46 3.10 -1.10 -13.66
CA GLY A 46 3.01 0.05 -14.56
C GLY A 46 3.63 -0.13 -15.95
N LYS A 47 4.13 -1.33 -16.29
CA LYS A 47 4.66 -1.68 -17.63
C LYS A 47 3.66 -2.42 -18.53
N LYS A 48 2.37 -2.33 -18.26
CA LYS A 48 1.31 -2.88 -19.11
C LYS A 48 0.20 -1.88 -19.33
#